data_AF-A0A813QNU6-F1
#
_entry.id   AF-A0A813QNU6-F1
#
_cell.length_a   1.000
_cell.length_b   1.000
_cell.length_c   1.000
_cell.angle_alpha   90.00
_cell.angle_beta   90.00
_cell.angle_gamma   90.00
#
_symmetry.space_group_name_H-M   'P 1'
#
loop_
_entity.id
_entity.type
_entity.pdbx_description
1 polymer ?
#
loop_
_entity_poly.entity_id
_entity_poly.type
_entity_poly.pdbx_seq_one_letter_code
_entity_poly.pdbx_strand_id
1 'polypeptide(L)'
;MVKNDIERSEGENQDKFFLWAMVILPILSMCAYVADAFYFYHVAHETTPSLYEGLLSTILILFAYLQYCAPIKSRGLRLAYYILLYILIEVGHIGYLLSYTYKKNLFSVMIFIGWMLCDTCFTAALIYCRVYRGCERKCESKLDVHIEVENKHIFHFISRLDVILALFIPVFLNEDFSTTTRDNIAFFLLFDFFSEKYEHFSSIWIKACLYLFAAVTTVSIACEWLYFGFHTDIFHQITDVAELVGACLCNSLIIMQFFPYHFKPRHLQEMVHRLQVVVVGT
;
A
#
# COMPACT_ATOMS: atom_id res chain seq x y z
N MET A 1 3.05 5.16 -42.56
CA MET A 1 2.79 6.42 -41.83
C MET A 1 1.57 6.30 -40.92
N VAL A 2 0.40 5.85 -41.40
CA VAL A 2 -0.83 5.69 -40.58
C VAL A 2 -0.71 4.72 -39.38
N LYS A 3 0.14 3.68 -39.47
CA LYS A 3 0.32 2.70 -38.38
C LYS A 3 1.03 3.29 -37.14
N ASN A 4 1.95 4.24 -37.35
CA ASN A 4 2.64 4.92 -36.25
C ASN A 4 1.75 5.93 -35.53
N ASP A 5 0.77 6.52 -36.22
CA ASP A 5 -0.14 7.52 -35.63
C ASP A 5 -1.25 6.85 -34.80
N ILE A 6 -1.67 5.64 -35.19
CA ILE A 6 -2.62 4.81 -34.40
C ILE A 6 -1.94 4.29 -33.13
N GLU A 7 -0.71 3.75 -33.22
CA GLU A 7 0.06 3.30 -32.04
C GLU A 7 0.37 4.46 -31.07
N ARG A 8 0.62 5.68 -31.60
CA ARG A 8 0.82 6.88 -30.77
C ARG A 8 -0.47 7.32 -30.08
N SER A 9 -1.60 7.27 -30.79
CA SER A 9 -2.93 7.63 -30.26
C SER A 9 -3.43 6.60 -29.23
N GLU A 10 -3.17 5.32 -29.43
CA GLU A 10 -3.51 4.25 -28.47
C GLU A 10 -2.62 4.33 -27.22
N GLY A 11 -1.31 4.59 -27.38
CA GLY A 11 -0.40 4.85 -26.26
C GLY A 11 -0.80 6.07 -25.42
N GLU A 12 -1.16 7.19 -26.06
CA GLU A 12 -1.63 8.39 -25.35
C GLU A 12 -2.97 8.18 -24.59
N ASN A 13 -3.87 7.36 -25.14
CA ASN A 13 -5.15 7.06 -24.49
C ASN A 13 -5.01 6.04 -23.36
N GLN A 14 -4.13 5.04 -23.51
CA GLN A 14 -3.77 4.12 -22.42
C GLN A 14 -3.13 4.90 -21.26
N ASP A 15 -2.20 5.82 -21.54
CA ASP A 15 -1.56 6.65 -20.51
C ASP A 15 -2.57 7.50 -19.72
N LYS A 16 -3.61 8.04 -20.40
CA LYS A 16 -4.70 8.78 -19.72
C LYS A 16 -5.56 7.88 -18.84
N PHE A 17 -5.85 6.65 -19.28
CA PHE A 17 -6.60 5.69 -18.48
C PHE A 17 -5.84 5.34 -17.18
N PHE A 18 -4.54 5.03 -17.28
CA PHE A 18 -3.71 4.76 -16.09
C PHE A 18 -3.64 5.96 -15.16
N LEU A 19 -3.52 7.16 -15.72
CA LEU A 19 -3.50 8.40 -14.96
C LEU A 19 -4.77 8.58 -14.11
N TRP A 20 -5.94 8.27 -14.68
CA TRP A 20 -7.22 8.31 -13.95
C TRP A 20 -7.35 7.15 -12.95
N ALA A 21 -6.90 5.95 -13.30
CA ALA A 21 -6.92 4.79 -12.42
C ALA A 21 -6.11 5.02 -11.14
N MET A 22 -4.94 5.66 -11.22
CA MET A 22 -4.10 6.02 -10.06
C MET A 22 -4.79 7.01 -9.10
N VAL A 23 -5.83 7.72 -9.53
CA VAL A 23 -6.59 8.66 -8.69
C VAL A 23 -7.86 7.99 -8.16
N ILE A 24 -8.59 7.28 -9.02
CA ILE A 24 -9.92 6.74 -8.72
C ILE A 24 -9.82 5.47 -7.86
N LEU A 25 -8.91 4.55 -8.16
CA LEU A 25 -8.84 3.26 -7.47
C LEU A 25 -8.55 3.39 -5.96
N PRO A 26 -7.67 4.30 -5.48
CA PRO A 26 -7.54 4.56 -4.05
C PRO A 26 -8.85 5.02 -3.39
N ILE A 27 -9.64 5.85 -4.07
CA ILE A 27 -10.93 6.33 -3.54
C ILE A 27 -11.90 5.15 -3.41
N LEU A 28 -12.00 4.31 -4.46
CA LEU A 28 -12.85 3.13 -4.44
C LEU A 28 -12.43 2.13 -3.36
N SER A 29 -11.12 1.97 -3.16
CA SER A 29 -10.55 1.17 -2.07
C SER A 29 -11.02 1.67 -0.70
N MET A 30 -10.90 2.97 -0.43
CA MET A 30 -11.35 3.54 0.84
C MET A 30 -12.87 3.50 1.01
N CYS A 31 -13.64 3.68 -0.06
CA CYS A 31 -15.09 3.51 -0.01
C CYS A 31 -15.49 2.07 0.33
N ALA A 32 -14.79 1.06 -0.22
CA ALA A 32 -15.02 -0.33 0.11
C ALA A 32 -14.66 -0.64 1.56
N TYR A 33 -13.56 -0.08 2.07
CA TYR A 33 -13.17 -0.17 3.47
C TYR A 33 -14.22 0.44 4.42
N VAL A 34 -14.75 1.62 4.08
CA VAL A 34 -15.85 2.25 4.83
C VAL A 34 -17.09 1.37 4.80
N ALA A 35 -17.49 0.87 3.63
CA ALA A 35 -18.67 0.00 3.52
C ALA A 35 -18.55 -1.26 4.38
N ASP A 36 -17.35 -1.86 4.42
CA ASP A 36 -17.03 -3.03 5.25
C ASP A 36 -17.11 -2.69 6.75
N ALA A 37 -16.54 -1.56 7.18
CA ALA A 37 -16.62 -1.09 8.56
C ALA A 37 -18.08 -0.87 9.03
N PHE A 38 -18.90 -0.25 8.19
CA PHE A 38 -20.32 0.00 8.50
C PHE A 38 -21.14 -1.29 8.49
N TYR A 39 -20.84 -2.23 7.59
CA TYR A 39 -21.44 -3.57 7.60
C TYR A 39 -21.12 -4.30 8.91
N PHE A 40 -19.86 -4.30 9.34
CA PHE A 40 -19.43 -4.90 10.61
C PHE A 40 -20.06 -4.27 11.84
N TYR A 41 -20.29 -2.95 11.82
CA TYR A 41 -20.93 -2.26 12.93
C TYR A 41 -22.45 -2.50 13.01
N HIS A 42 -23.15 -2.53 11.86
CA HIS A 42 -24.61 -2.57 11.84
C HIS A 42 -25.25 -3.95 11.59
N VAL A 43 -24.59 -4.84 10.85
CA VAL A 43 -25.23 -6.06 10.29
C VAL A 43 -24.67 -7.34 10.89
N ALA A 44 -23.35 -7.41 11.11
CA ALA A 44 -22.68 -8.61 11.64
C ALA A 44 -23.11 -9.01 13.08
N HIS A 45 -23.87 -8.15 13.77
CA HIS A 45 -24.42 -8.46 15.09
C HIS A 45 -25.78 -9.18 15.05
N GLU A 46 -26.51 -9.11 13.93
CA GLU A 46 -27.92 -9.57 13.87
C GLU A 46 -28.14 -10.79 12.96
N THR A 47 -27.19 -11.15 12.11
CA THR A 47 -27.36 -12.23 11.12
C THR A 47 -26.19 -13.19 11.09
N THR A 48 -26.43 -14.43 10.66
CA THR A 48 -25.36 -15.41 10.39
C THR A 48 -24.36 -14.78 9.45
N PRO A 49 -23.07 -14.83 9.79
CA PRO A 49 -22.01 -14.20 9.01
C PRO A 49 -22.01 -14.74 7.59
N SER A 50 -21.71 -13.85 6.64
CA SER A 50 -21.78 -14.14 5.22
C SER A 50 -20.39 -14.14 4.60
N LEU A 51 -20.15 -15.10 3.72
CA LEU A 51 -18.91 -15.36 2.96
C LEU A 51 -18.35 -14.14 2.17
N TYR A 52 -19.08 -13.02 2.15
CA TYR A 52 -18.72 -11.78 1.46
C TYR A 52 -17.99 -10.77 2.36
N GLU A 53 -17.85 -11.06 3.66
CA GLU A 53 -17.20 -10.18 4.65
C GLU A 53 -15.73 -9.89 4.28
N GLY A 54 -15.42 -8.63 3.97
CA GLY A 54 -14.05 -8.18 3.73
C GLY A 54 -13.35 -8.60 2.43
N LEU A 55 -13.92 -9.47 1.59
CA LEU A 55 -13.24 -9.91 0.35
C LEU A 55 -12.99 -8.74 -0.61
N LEU A 56 -14.00 -7.87 -0.81
CA LEU A 56 -13.88 -6.73 -1.70
C LEU A 56 -12.93 -5.66 -1.14
N SER A 57 -12.98 -5.39 0.16
CA SER A 57 -12.05 -4.45 0.81
C SER A 57 -10.61 -4.98 0.72
N THR A 58 -10.42 -6.30 0.83
CA THR A 58 -9.12 -6.98 0.67
C THR A 58 -8.57 -6.88 -0.73
N ILE A 59 -9.36 -7.18 -1.76
CA ILE A 59 -8.90 -7.05 -3.15
C ILE A 59 -8.52 -5.59 -3.44
N LEU A 60 -9.28 -4.65 -2.91
CA LEU A 60 -9.10 -3.24 -3.21
C LEU A 60 -8.05 -2.55 -2.35
N ILE A 61 -7.65 -3.06 -1.17
CA ILE A 61 -6.68 -2.37 -0.29
C ILE A 61 -5.34 -2.13 -0.98
N LEU A 62 -4.99 -2.97 -1.93
CA LEU A 62 -3.77 -2.88 -2.70
C LEU A 62 -3.74 -1.64 -3.59
N PHE A 63 -4.90 -1.19 -4.04
CA PHE A 63 -5.02 0.05 -4.77
C PHE A 63 -4.94 1.28 -3.88
N ALA A 64 -5.10 1.17 -2.55
CA ALA A 64 -4.87 2.27 -1.64
C ALA A 64 -3.45 2.82 -1.81
N TYR A 65 -2.46 1.95 -2.03
CA TYR A 65 -1.05 2.34 -2.21
C TYR A 65 -0.82 3.18 -3.48
N LEU A 66 -1.72 3.17 -4.46
CA LEU A 66 -1.63 4.06 -5.62
C LEU A 66 -1.79 5.54 -5.24
N GLN A 67 -2.36 5.86 -4.07
CA GLN A 67 -2.49 7.24 -3.58
C GLN A 67 -1.14 7.96 -3.48
N TYR A 68 -0.05 7.22 -3.26
CA TYR A 68 1.31 7.76 -3.21
C TYR A 68 1.79 8.24 -4.56
N CYS A 69 1.27 7.66 -5.63
CA CYS A 69 1.70 7.87 -7.01
C CYS A 69 0.77 8.80 -7.79
N ALA A 70 -0.30 9.32 -7.17
CA ALA A 70 -1.31 10.15 -7.81
C ALA A 70 -0.69 11.31 -8.64
N PRO A 71 -0.92 11.35 -9.97
CA PRO A 71 -0.29 12.30 -10.90
C PRO A 71 -1.03 13.66 -10.96
N ILE A 72 -1.51 14.17 -9.82
CA ILE A 72 -2.29 15.42 -9.76
C ILE A 72 -1.36 16.62 -9.78
N LYS A 73 -1.33 17.41 -10.87
CA LYS A 73 -0.43 18.57 -11.01
C LYS A 73 -0.80 19.76 -10.13
N SER A 74 -2.10 20.06 -10.01
CA SER A 74 -2.58 21.22 -9.24
C SER A 74 -2.42 20.99 -7.74
N ARG A 75 -1.86 21.98 -7.04
CA ARG A 75 -1.61 21.92 -5.59
C ARG A 75 -2.92 21.84 -4.80
N GLY A 76 -3.89 22.70 -5.12
CA GLY A 76 -5.18 22.72 -4.45
C GLY A 76 -5.94 21.41 -4.64
N LEU A 77 -5.94 20.87 -5.86
CA LEU A 77 -6.57 19.57 -6.14
C LEU A 77 -5.86 18.42 -5.45
N ARG A 78 -4.51 18.44 -5.37
CA ARG A 78 -3.73 17.41 -4.67
C ARG A 78 -3.98 17.44 -3.16
N LEU A 79 -4.04 18.64 -2.57
CA LEU A 79 -4.38 18.80 -1.15
C LEU A 79 -5.80 18.31 -0.88
N ALA A 80 -6.78 18.72 -1.69
CA ALA A 80 -8.16 18.27 -1.57
C ALA A 80 -8.27 16.75 -1.71
N TYR A 81 -7.52 16.13 -2.64
CA TYR A 81 -7.46 14.69 -2.82
C TYR A 81 -6.95 13.96 -1.57
N TYR A 82 -5.84 14.41 -0.98
CA TYR A 82 -5.31 13.77 0.23
C TYR A 82 -6.20 13.99 1.46
N ILE A 83 -6.85 15.16 1.58
CA ILE A 83 -7.84 15.41 2.63
C ILE A 83 -9.04 14.48 2.46
N LEU A 84 -9.54 14.29 1.23
CA LEU A 84 -10.65 13.38 0.97
C LEU A 84 -10.31 11.94 1.38
N LEU A 85 -9.14 11.44 0.96
CA LEU A 85 -8.69 10.09 1.33
C LEU A 85 -8.54 9.94 2.84
N TYR A 86 -7.96 10.95 3.50
CA TYR A 86 -7.85 10.98 4.96
C TYR A 86 -9.21 10.85 5.64
N ILE A 87 -10.21 11.65 5.22
CA ILE A 87 -11.56 11.59 5.78
C ILE A 87 -12.17 10.19 5.58
N LEU A 88 -12.01 9.59 4.41
CA LEU A 88 -12.55 8.25 4.15
C LEU A 88 -11.89 7.18 5.04
N ILE A 89 -10.56 7.24 5.20
CA ILE A 89 -9.80 6.33 6.08
C ILE A 89 -10.30 6.46 7.52
N GLU A 90 -10.36 7.68 8.05
CA GLU A 90 -10.76 7.95 9.44
C GLU A 90 -12.21 7.51 9.71
N VAL A 91 -13.11 7.72 8.76
CA VAL A 91 -14.50 7.24 8.86
C VAL A 91 -14.54 5.71 8.95
N GLY A 92 -13.74 5.00 8.16
CA GLY A 92 -13.61 3.55 8.24
C GLY A 92 -13.05 3.08 9.58
N HIS A 93 -11.98 3.70 10.06
CA HIS A 93 -11.40 3.40 11.38
C HIS A 93 -12.39 3.58 12.53
N ILE A 94 -13.16 4.68 12.52
CA ILE A 94 -14.18 4.92 13.53
C ILE A 94 -15.25 3.81 13.50
N GLY A 95 -15.67 3.35 12.32
CA GLY A 95 -16.60 2.24 12.18
C GLY A 95 -16.10 0.94 12.83
N TYR A 96 -14.85 0.55 12.56
CA TYR A 96 -14.24 -0.62 13.20
C TYR A 96 -14.06 -0.43 14.71
N LEU A 97 -13.58 0.74 15.15
CA LEU A 97 -13.39 1.07 16.57
C LEU A 97 -14.70 0.91 17.36
N LEU A 98 -15.81 1.40 16.79
CA LEU A 98 -17.13 1.24 17.39
C LEU A 98 -17.55 -0.23 17.49
N SER A 99 -17.30 -1.04 16.43
CA SER A 99 -17.57 -2.49 16.46
C SER A 99 -16.78 -3.21 17.55
N TYR A 100 -15.47 -2.95 17.69
CA TYR A 100 -14.64 -3.56 18.74
C TYR A 100 -14.99 -3.11 20.15
N THR A 101 -15.36 -1.83 20.31
CA THR A 101 -15.85 -1.29 21.58
C THR A 101 -17.13 -2.00 22.00
N TYR A 102 -18.03 -2.25 21.05
CA TYR A 102 -19.27 -2.99 21.30
C TYR A 102 -19.00 -4.46 21.70
N LYS A 103 -18.03 -5.10 21.04
CA LYS A 103 -17.54 -6.46 21.40
C LYS A 103 -16.70 -6.51 22.69
N LYS A 104 -16.47 -5.38 23.37
CA LYS A 104 -15.65 -5.25 24.61
C LYS A 104 -14.21 -5.75 24.48
N ASN A 105 -13.65 -5.76 23.28
CA ASN A 105 -12.26 -6.18 23.05
C ASN A 105 -11.30 -4.98 23.23
N LEU A 106 -10.81 -4.78 24.45
CA LEU A 106 -9.91 -3.67 24.78
C LEU A 106 -8.59 -3.71 24.01
N PHE A 107 -8.06 -4.90 23.71
CA PHE A 107 -6.81 -5.04 22.97
C PHE A 107 -6.94 -4.52 21.54
N SER A 108 -7.97 -4.99 20.81
CA SER A 108 -8.24 -4.51 19.44
C SER A 108 -8.52 -3.00 19.41
N VAL A 109 -9.21 -2.44 20.41
CA VAL A 109 -9.40 -0.99 20.53
C VAL A 109 -8.06 -0.25 20.61
N MET A 110 -7.10 -0.71 21.43
CA MET A 110 -5.79 -0.08 21.53
C MET A 110 -5.00 -0.15 20.22
N ILE A 111 -5.02 -1.31 19.54
CA ILE A 111 -4.35 -1.50 18.25
C ILE A 111 -4.93 -0.57 17.19
N PHE A 112 -6.27 -0.47 17.10
CA PHE A 112 -6.94 0.42 16.14
C PHE A 112 -6.64 1.90 16.38
N ILE A 113 -6.56 2.33 17.64
CA ILE A 113 -6.12 3.70 17.96
C ILE A 113 -4.67 3.93 17.48
N GLY A 114 -3.79 2.94 17.67
CA GLY A 114 -2.42 2.98 17.15
C GLY A 114 -2.36 3.13 15.63
N TRP A 115 -3.20 2.36 14.91
CA TRP A 115 -3.36 2.47 13.45
C TRP A 115 -3.82 3.86 13.01
N MET A 116 -4.87 4.41 13.62
CA MET A 116 -5.36 5.77 13.34
C MET A 116 -4.25 6.82 13.52
N LEU A 117 -3.46 6.70 14.58
CA LEU A 117 -2.33 7.60 14.82
C LEU A 117 -1.23 7.45 13.75
N CYS A 118 -0.84 6.21 13.39
CA CYS A 118 0.17 5.99 12.36
C CYS A 118 -0.31 6.57 10.99
N ASP A 119 -1.57 6.36 10.62
CA ASP A 119 -2.14 6.88 9.36
C ASP A 119 -2.29 8.40 9.33
N THR A 120 -2.67 9.01 10.46
CA THR A 120 -2.72 10.46 10.61
C THR A 120 -1.33 11.08 10.45
N CYS A 121 -0.33 10.55 11.16
CA CYS A 121 1.05 11.02 11.07
C CYS A 121 1.61 10.85 9.65
N PHE A 122 1.34 9.71 9.03
CA PHE A 122 1.79 9.40 7.69
C PHE A 122 1.14 10.32 6.63
N THR A 123 -0.18 10.52 6.71
CA THR A 123 -0.90 11.43 5.79
C THR A 123 -0.38 12.86 5.91
N ALA A 124 -0.16 13.34 7.14
CA ALA A 124 0.44 14.65 7.37
C ALA A 124 1.84 14.77 6.75
N ALA A 125 2.69 13.75 6.93
CA ALA A 125 4.02 13.70 6.33
C ALA A 125 3.97 13.64 4.79
N LEU A 126 3.01 12.92 4.23
CA LEU A 126 2.78 12.82 2.79
C LEU A 126 2.36 14.16 2.20
N ILE A 127 1.39 14.85 2.83
CA ILE A 127 0.96 16.20 2.44
C ILE A 127 2.15 17.16 2.52
N TYR A 128 2.93 17.11 3.60
CA TYR A 128 4.14 17.93 3.73
C TYR A 128 5.12 17.69 2.56
N CYS A 129 5.44 16.43 2.26
CA CYS A 129 6.37 16.08 1.19
C CYS A 129 5.85 16.44 -0.21
N ARG A 130 4.56 16.20 -0.48
CA ARG A 130 3.97 16.30 -1.83
C ARG A 130 3.38 17.66 -2.14
N VAL A 131 2.88 18.40 -1.15
CA VAL A 131 2.19 19.69 -1.35
C VAL A 131 3.11 20.85 -1.00
N TYR A 132 3.76 20.79 0.17
CA TYR A 132 4.52 21.91 0.72
C TYR A 132 6.00 21.91 0.28
N ARG A 133 6.70 20.78 0.37
CA ARG A 133 8.12 20.69 -0.02
C ARG A 133 8.34 20.80 -1.52
N GLY A 134 7.36 20.40 -2.34
CA GLY A 134 7.33 20.67 -3.78
C GLY A 134 7.29 22.17 -4.14
N CYS A 135 7.20 23.08 -3.15
CA CYS A 135 7.19 24.52 -3.36
C CYS A 135 8.58 25.12 -3.57
N GLU A 136 9.65 24.52 -3.01
CA GLU A 136 11.02 25.07 -3.12
C GLU A 136 11.66 24.85 -4.50
N ARG A 137 11.22 23.84 -5.26
CA ARG A 137 11.69 23.60 -6.63
C ARG A 137 10.72 24.18 -7.66
N LYS A 138 10.64 25.51 -7.72
CA LYS A 138 10.09 26.25 -8.87
C LYS A 138 11.11 26.21 -10.01
N CYS A 139 11.23 25.10 -10.72
CA CYS A 139 11.65 25.06 -12.12
C CYS A 139 11.53 23.62 -12.62
N GLU A 140 10.70 23.47 -13.65
CA GLU A 140 10.74 22.41 -14.66
C GLU A 140 10.73 20.93 -14.21
N SER A 141 9.63 20.28 -14.56
CA SER A 141 9.61 18.88 -15.03
C SER A 141 9.97 17.76 -14.03
N LYS A 142 8.95 16.93 -13.79
CA LYS A 142 8.92 15.65 -13.07
C LYS A 142 8.85 15.74 -11.54
N LEU A 143 7.78 15.12 -11.07
CA LEU A 143 7.59 14.67 -9.70
C LEU A 143 8.84 13.84 -9.34
N ASP A 144 9.80 14.38 -8.57
CA ASP A 144 10.99 13.65 -8.12
C ASP A 144 10.61 12.58 -7.08
N VAL A 145 9.77 11.64 -7.48
CA VAL A 145 9.69 10.34 -6.83
C VAL A 145 10.87 9.56 -7.41
N HIS A 146 11.82 9.19 -6.56
CA HIS A 146 13.03 8.49 -7.02
C HIS A 146 12.72 7.10 -7.57
N ILE A 147 11.56 6.56 -7.18
CA ILE A 147 10.96 5.36 -7.76
C ILE A 147 9.74 5.80 -8.56
N GLU A 148 9.89 5.97 -9.88
CA GLU A 148 8.74 6.15 -10.77
C GLU A 148 8.03 4.79 -10.89
N VAL A 149 6.72 4.74 -10.59
CA VAL A 149 5.92 3.54 -10.84
C VAL A 149 5.68 3.44 -12.34
N GLU A 150 6.43 2.58 -13.01
CA GLU A 150 6.22 2.32 -14.43
C GLU A 150 4.96 1.49 -14.63
N ASN A 151 4.18 1.79 -15.68
CA ASN A 151 2.94 1.07 -16.02
C ASN A 151 3.16 -0.45 -16.11
N LYS A 152 4.33 -0.89 -16.58
CA LYS A 152 4.72 -2.30 -16.66
C LYS A 152 4.74 -2.98 -15.27
N HIS A 153 5.18 -2.29 -14.23
CA HIS A 153 5.17 -2.83 -12.87
C HIS A 153 3.74 -2.96 -12.33
N ILE A 154 2.83 -2.00 -12.60
CA ILE A 154 1.41 -2.10 -12.20
C ILE A 154 0.74 -3.28 -12.90
N PHE A 155 1.00 -3.49 -14.19
CA PHE A 155 0.41 -4.63 -14.92
C PHE A 155 0.96 -5.98 -14.44
N HIS A 156 2.28 -6.07 -14.24
CA HIS A 156 2.89 -7.27 -13.70
C HIS A 156 2.37 -7.54 -12.26
N PHE A 157 2.14 -6.48 -11.48
CA PHE A 157 1.55 -6.53 -10.16
C PHE A 157 0.10 -7.06 -10.18
N ILE A 158 -0.77 -6.49 -11.03
CA ILE A 158 -2.16 -6.97 -11.21
C ILE A 158 -2.16 -8.42 -11.67
N SER A 159 -1.26 -8.82 -12.57
CA SER A 159 -1.19 -10.23 -13.05
C SER A 159 -0.77 -11.23 -11.97
N ARG A 160 0.03 -10.81 -10.98
CA ARG A 160 0.41 -11.65 -9.83
C ARG A 160 -0.66 -11.69 -8.76
N LEU A 161 -1.52 -10.67 -8.74
CA LEU A 161 -2.56 -10.54 -7.73
C LEU A 161 -3.57 -11.67 -7.81
N ASP A 162 -3.95 -12.11 -9.01
CA ASP A 162 -4.88 -13.23 -9.21
C ASP A 162 -4.35 -14.53 -8.60
N VAL A 163 -3.04 -14.78 -8.70
CA VAL A 163 -2.40 -15.98 -8.13
C VAL A 163 -2.37 -15.92 -6.61
N ILE A 164 -2.07 -14.74 -6.06
CA ILE A 164 -2.04 -14.50 -4.62
C ILE A 164 -3.47 -14.61 -4.05
N LEU A 165 -4.46 -13.97 -4.68
CA LEU A 165 -5.87 -14.12 -4.31
C LEU A 165 -6.30 -15.58 -4.39
N ALA A 166 -5.94 -16.33 -5.43
CA ALA A 166 -6.26 -17.75 -5.53
C ALA A 166 -5.67 -18.60 -4.39
N LEU A 167 -4.48 -18.24 -3.89
CA LEU A 167 -3.87 -18.88 -2.71
C LEU A 167 -4.57 -18.51 -1.40
N PHE A 168 -5.15 -17.32 -1.30
CA PHE A 168 -5.77 -16.81 -0.08
C PHE A 168 -7.30 -16.95 -0.04
N ILE A 169 -7.99 -17.22 -1.15
CA ILE A 169 -9.43 -17.55 -1.20
C ILE A 169 -9.81 -18.67 -0.20
N PRO A 170 -9.01 -19.75 -0.03
CA PRO A 170 -9.28 -20.76 1.00
C PRO A 170 -9.18 -20.25 2.44
N VAL A 171 -8.39 -19.18 2.68
CA VAL A 171 -8.26 -18.53 3.98
C VAL A 171 -9.47 -17.61 4.25
N PHE A 172 -9.97 -16.94 3.21
CA PHE A 172 -11.23 -16.15 3.27
C PHE A 172 -12.50 -16.99 3.42
N LEU A 173 -12.44 -18.32 3.24
CA LEU A 173 -13.56 -19.22 3.52
C LEU A 173 -13.85 -19.37 5.03
N ASN A 174 -12.96 -18.87 5.88
CA ASN A 174 -13.13 -18.92 7.32
C ASN A 174 -13.16 -17.49 7.86
N GLU A 175 -14.22 -17.13 8.59
CA GLU A 175 -14.58 -15.74 8.88
C GLU A 175 -13.75 -15.10 9.99
N ASP A 176 -13.17 -15.89 10.90
CA ASP A 176 -12.24 -15.41 11.93
C ASP A 176 -10.88 -14.96 11.37
N PHE A 177 -10.70 -14.98 10.04
CA PHE A 177 -9.39 -14.92 9.39
C PHE A 177 -9.26 -13.78 8.35
N SER A 178 -10.34 -13.07 8.00
CA SER A 178 -10.34 -12.20 6.83
C SER A 178 -9.58 -10.87 7.01
N THR A 179 -9.54 -10.32 8.23
CA THR A 179 -8.99 -8.98 8.45
C THR A 179 -7.46 -8.97 8.54
N THR A 180 -6.87 -9.95 9.20
CA THR A 180 -5.42 -10.03 9.49
C THR A 180 -4.65 -10.45 8.23
N THR A 181 -5.14 -11.48 7.53
CA THR A 181 -4.50 -11.99 6.32
C THR A 181 -4.43 -10.92 5.20
N ARG A 182 -5.39 -9.99 5.15
CA ARG A 182 -5.44 -8.90 4.16
C ARG A 182 -4.19 -8.04 4.16
N ASP A 183 -3.76 -7.57 5.33
CA ASP A 183 -2.68 -6.59 5.42
C ASP A 183 -1.32 -7.26 5.22
N ASN A 184 -1.18 -8.53 5.62
CA ASN A 184 -0.02 -9.36 5.29
C ASN A 184 0.16 -9.58 3.79
N ILE A 185 -0.93 -9.80 3.03
CA ILE A 185 -0.89 -9.87 1.56
C ILE A 185 -0.38 -8.55 0.97
N ALA A 186 -0.91 -7.43 1.45
CA ALA A 186 -0.49 -6.11 0.98
C ALA A 186 0.98 -5.82 1.27
N PHE A 187 1.47 -6.18 2.45
CA PHE A 187 2.88 -6.02 2.80
C PHE A 187 3.80 -6.87 1.96
N PHE A 188 3.45 -8.13 1.70
CA PHE A 188 4.25 -9.01 0.85
C PHE A 188 4.37 -8.46 -0.58
N LEU A 189 3.26 -7.94 -1.10
CA LEU A 189 3.21 -7.31 -2.42
C LEU A 189 4.06 -6.03 -2.52
N LEU A 190 4.06 -5.20 -1.48
CA LEU A 190 4.90 -4.00 -1.41
C LEU A 190 6.37 -4.33 -1.22
N PHE A 191 6.67 -5.39 -0.47
CA PHE A 191 8.04 -5.88 -0.33
C PHE A 191 8.62 -6.26 -1.69
N ASP A 192 7.90 -7.05 -2.51
CA ASP A 192 8.32 -7.42 -3.87
C ASP A 192 8.69 -6.18 -4.68
N PHE A 193 7.82 -5.16 -4.66
CA PHE A 193 8.06 -3.87 -5.33
C PHE A 193 9.32 -3.14 -4.84
N PHE A 194 9.49 -2.97 -3.53
CA PHE A 194 10.67 -2.25 -3.00
C PHE A 194 11.96 -3.05 -3.17
N SER A 195 11.88 -4.38 -3.13
CA SER A 195 13.03 -5.27 -3.31
C SER A 195 13.61 -5.17 -4.72
N GLU A 196 12.77 -4.99 -5.74
CA GLU A 196 13.20 -4.79 -7.13
C GLU A 196 14.05 -3.51 -7.29
N LYS A 197 13.82 -2.50 -6.43
CA LYS A 197 14.58 -1.24 -6.43
C LYS A 197 15.75 -1.25 -5.44
N TYR A 198 16.04 -2.35 -4.74
CA TYR A 198 17.05 -2.42 -3.69
C TYR A 198 18.45 -1.94 -4.12
N GLU A 199 18.87 -2.28 -5.34
CA GLU A 199 20.19 -1.88 -5.86
C GLU A 199 20.35 -0.36 -6.03
N HIS A 200 19.22 0.36 -6.14
CA HIS A 200 19.15 1.80 -6.30
C HIS A 200 19.32 2.53 -4.96
N PHE A 201 19.12 1.83 -3.84
CA PHE A 201 19.30 2.38 -2.50
C PHE A 201 20.79 2.56 -2.18
N SER A 202 21.17 3.78 -1.81
CA SER A 202 22.53 4.13 -1.38
C SER A 202 22.67 4.10 0.15
N SER A 203 21.63 4.52 0.87
CA SER A 203 21.67 4.67 2.33
C SER A 203 21.48 3.34 3.06
N ILE A 204 22.26 3.13 4.12
CA ILE A 204 22.14 1.96 5.00
C ILE A 204 20.76 1.95 5.69
N TRP A 205 20.20 3.12 5.99
CA TRP A 205 18.94 3.25 6.71
C TRP A 205 17.73 2.71 5.93
N ILE A 206 17.62 3.03 4.63
CA ILE A 206 16.51 2.54 3.80
C ILE A 206 16.62 1.02 3.57
N LYS A 207 17.85 0.50 3.45
CA LYS A 207 18.10 -0.94 3.35
C LYS A 207 17.75 -1.68 4.64
N ALA A 208 18.17 -1.15 5.78
CA ALA A 208 17.83 -1.70 7.10
C ALA A 208 16.32 -1.69 7.34
N CYS A 209 15.64 -0.60 6.94
CA CYS A 209 14.19 -0.49 7.02
C CYS A 209 13.49 -1.56 6.15
N LEU A 210 13.98 -1.81 4.93
CA LEU A 210 13.45 -2.87 4.07
C LEU A 210 13.64 -4.27 4.67
N TYR A 211 14.81 -4.57 5.22
CA TYR A 211 15.05 -5.87 5.88
C TYR A 211 14.20 -6.04 7.12
N LEU A 212 14.07 -5.00 7.94
CA LEU A 212 13.24 -5.04 9.13
C LEU A 212 11.76 -5.22 8.76
N PHE A 213 11.30 -4.54 7.71
CA PHE A 213 9.97 -4.73 7.15
C PHE A 213 9.73 -6.18 6.74
N ALA A 214 10.63 -6.76 5.93
CA ALA A 214 10.54 -8.17 5.54
C ALA A 214 10.54 -9.13 6.74
N ALA A 215 11.40 -8.89 7.73
CA ALA A 215 11.48 -9.73 8.92
C ALA A 215 10.16 -9.68 9.72
N VAL A 216 9.62 -8.48 9.94
CA VAL A 216 8.37 -8.28 10.69
C VAL A 216 7.18 -8.88 9.94
N THR A 217 7.05 -8.66 8.63
CA THR A 217 6.00 -9.28 7.82
C THR A 217 6.11 -10.81 7.81
N THR A 218 7.33 -11.36 7.77
CA THR A 218 7.54 -12.82 7.84
C THR A 218 7.12 -13.37 9.20
N VAL A 219 7.44 -12.67 10.30
CA VAL A 219 6.98 -13.04 11.64
C VAL A 219 5.46 -12.98 11.73
N SER A 220 4.85 -11.93 11.19
CA SER A 220 3.38 -11.77 11.13
C SER A 220 2.71 -12.97 10.48
N ILE A 221 3.14 -13.32 9.26
CA ILE A 221 2.62 -14.47 8.50
C ILE A 221 2.90 -15.79 9.25
N ALA A 222 4.10 -15.98 9.80
CA ALA A 222 4.43 -17.20 10.52
C ALA A 222 3.57 -17.37 11.79
N CYS A 223 3.35 -16.30 12.55
CA CYS A 223 2.47 -16.30 13.71
C CYS A 223 1.02 -16.53 13.30
N GLU A 224 0.57 -15.94 12.20
CA GLU A 224 -0.75 -16.19 11.64
C GLU A 224 -0.94 -17.67 11.26
N TRP A 225 0.05 -18.29 10.62
CA TRP A 225 0.01 -19.72 10.29
C TRP A 225 0.05 -20.62 11.54
N LEU A 226 0.80 -20.23 12.57
CA LEU A 226 0.79 -20.94 13.85
C LEU A 226 -0.55 -20.78 14.57
N TYR A 227 -1.18 -19.61 14.49
CA TYR A 227 -2.56 -19.43 14.95
C TYR A 227 -3.51 -20.36 14.19
N PHE A 228 -3.36 -20.52 12.88
CA PHE A 228 -4.19 -21.44 12.09
C PHE A 228 -4.01 -22.90 12.50
N GLY A 229 -2.79 -23.32 12.82
CA GLY A 229 -2.50 -24.69 13.22
C GLY A 229 -2.86 -25.02 14.67
N PHE A 230 -2.77 -24.04 15.57
CA PHE A 230 -2.84 -24.26 17.03
C PHE A 230 -3.96 -23.50 17.75
N HIS A 231 -4.68 -22.59 17.07
CA HIS A 231 -5.77 -21.77 17.60
C HIS A 231 -5.44 -21.09 18.94
N THR A 232 -4.23 -20.54 19.07
CA THR A 232 -3.76 -19.90 20.30
C THR A 232 -3.77 -18.38 20.16
N ASP A 233 -4.59 -17.69 20.95
CA ASP A 233 -4.80 -16.22 20.89
C ASP A 233 -3.51 -15.40 20.98
N ILE A 234 -2.47 -15.91 21.65
CA ILE A 234 -1.16 -15.25 21.75
C ILE A 234 -0.56 -15.04 20.34
N PHE A 235 -0.71 -16.00 19.43
CA PHE A 235 -0.20 -15.87 18.08
C PHE A 235 -0.97 -14.81 17.28
N HIS A 236 -2.29 -14.72 17.46
CA HIS A 236 -3.11 -13.67 16.86
C HIS A 236 -2.67 -12.26 17.33
N GLN A 237 -2.46 -12.08 18.64
CA GLN A 237 -2.01 -10.80 19.18
C GLN A 237 -0.61 -10.40 18.68
N ILE A 238 0.30 -11.38 18.53
CA ILE A 238 1.63 -11.12 17.95
C ILE A 238 1.51 -10.69 16.49
N THR A 239 0.62 -11.32 15.72
CA THR A 239 0.33 -10.93 14.34
C THR A 239 -0.20 -9.49 14.27
N ASP A 240 -1.21 -9.12 15.06
CA ASP A 240 -1.75 -7.75 15.08
C ASP A 240 -0.68 -6.69 15.39
N VAL A 241 0.21 -6.99 16.35
CA VAL A 241 1.34 -6.10 16.71
C VAL A 241 2.37 -6.04 15.58
N ALA A 242 2.71 -7.19 14.99
CA ALA A 242 3.64 -7.25 13.87
C ALA A 242 3.11 -6.48 12.66
N GLU A 243 1.82 -6.54 12.39
CA GLU A 243 1.18 -5.78 11.32
C GLU A 243 1.24 -4.27 11.55
N LEU A 244 0.93 -3.81 12.76
CA LEU A 244 1.08 -2.38 13.10
C LEU A 244 2.52 -1.91 12.90
N VAL A 245 3.50 -2.70 13.35
CA VAL A 245 4.93 -2.38 13.15
C VAL A 245 5.29 -2.41 11.65
N GLY A 246 4.80 -3.41 10.92
CA GLY A 246 4.97 -3.55 9.47
C GLY A 246 4.40 -2.37 8.70
N ALA A 247 3.20 -1.89 9.06
CA ALA A 247 2.56 -0.72 8.50
C ALA A 247 3.42 0.54 8.70
N CYS A 248 3.89 0.79 9.93
CA CYS A 248 4.69 1.98 10.20
C CYS A 248 6.08 1.90 9.52
N LEU A 249 6.67 0.70 9.33
CA LEU A 249 7.88 0.50 8.52
C LEU A 249 7.64 0.72 7.02
N CYS A 250 6.55 0.20 6.48
CA CYS A 250 6.14 0.44 5.10
C CYS A 250 5.93 1.93 4.82
N ASN A 251 5.19 2.61 5.69
CA ASN A 251 4.98 4.06 5.64
C ASN A 251 6.31 4.83 5.71
N SER A 252 7.26 4.37 6.52
CA SER A 252 8.60 4.93 6.58
C SER A 252 9.37 4.76 5.27
N LEU A 253 9.34 3.58 4.64
CA LEU A 253 9.95 3.34 3.32
C LEU A 253 9.37 4.27 2.25
N ILE A 254 8.04 4.43 2.24
CA ILE A 254 7.33 5.33 1.33
C ILE A 254 7.78 6.78 1.56
N ILE A 255 7.92 7.24 2.80
CA ILE A 255 8.37 8.61 3.09
C ILE A 255 9.83 8.81 2.67
N MET A 256 10.71 7.84 2.96
CA MET A 256 12.13 7.91 2.63
C MET A 256 12.37 8.08 1.12
N GLN A 257 11.45 7.62 0.26
CA GLN A 257 11.55 7.78 -1.19
C GLN A 257 11.59 9.25 -1.68
N PHE A 258 11.06 10.17 -0.86
CA PHE A 258 11.03 11.60 -1.17
C PHE A 258 12.33 12.33 -0.83
N PHE A 259 13.30 11.64 -0.23
CA PHE A 259 14.57 12.23 0.17
C PHE A 259 15.73 11.70 -0.69
N PRO A 260 16.43 12.57 -1.43
CA PRO A 260 17.40 12.16 -2.46
C PRO A 260 18.63 11.45 -1.91
N TYR A 261 18.99 11.69 -0.64
CA TYR A 261 20.18 11.09 -0.02
C TYR A 261 20.06 9.57 0.21
N HIS A 262 18.87 8.99 0.05
CA HIS A 262 18.67 7.54 0.14
C HIS A 262 18.91 6.80 -1.17
N PHE A 263 19.05 7.51 -2.29
CA PHE A 263 19.17 6.93 -3.63
C PHE A 263 20.54 7.22 -4.23
N LYS A 264 21.02 6.29 -5.07
CA LYS A 264 22.18 6.57 -5.93
C LYS A 264 21.78 7.60 -6.99
N PRO A 265 22.68 8.53 -7.36
CA PRO A 265 22.37 9.50 -8.40
C PRO A 265 22.25 8.82 -9.77
N ARG A 266 21.31 9.27 -10.61
CA ARG A 266 20.94 8.65 -11.90
C ARG A 266 22.12 8.37 -12.84
N HIS A 267 23.12 9.25 -12.89
CA HIS A 267 24.32 9.06 -13.72
C HIS A 267 25.14 7.82 -13.32
N LEU A 268 25.18 7.48 -12.03
CA LEU A 268 25.88 6.30 -11.53
C LEU A 268 25.11 5.02 -11.87
N GLN A 269 23.77 5.09 -11.88
CA GLN A 269 22.88 3.98 -12.24
C GLN A 269 22.98 3.66 -13.75
N GLU A 270 22.96 4.69 -14.60
CA GLU A 270 23.13 4.52 -16.06
C GLU A 270 24.51 3.96 -16.43
N MET A 271 25.57 4.36 -15.71
CA MET A 271 26.91 3.80 -15.93
C MET A 271 26.98 2.32 -15.53
N VAL A 272 26.43 1.93 -14.38
CA VAL A 272 26.40 0.52 -13.94
C VAL A 272 25.60 -0.34 -14.90
N HIS A 273 24.43 0.13 -15.36
CA HIS A 273 23.61 -0.61 -16.31
C HIS A 273 24.32 -0.77 -17.67
N ARG A 274 25.01 0.27 -18.17
CA ARG A 274 25.82 0.17 -19.39
C ARG A 274 27.00 -0.79 -19.24
N LEU A 275 27.65 -0.81 -18.07
CA LEU A 275 28.74 -1.74 -17.78
C LEU A 275 28.26 -3.19 -17.69
N GLN A 276 27.12 -3.46 -17.06
CA GLN A 276 26.54 -4.82 -16.98
C GLN A 276 26.13 -5.36 -18.36
N VAL A 277 25.56 -4.52 -19.23
CA VAL A 277 25.18 -4.93 -20.60
C VAL A 277 26.42 -5.25 -21.46
N VAL A 278 27.54 -4.56 -21.23
CA VAL A 278 28.81 -4.85 -21.92
C VAL A 278 29.43 -6.17 -21.43
N VAL A 279 29.31 -6.50 -20.15
CA VAL A 279 29.92 -7.71 -19.56
C VAL A 279 29.12 -9.00 -19.85
N VAL A 280 27.80 -8.89 -20.04
CA VAL A 280 26.94 -10.05 -20.39
C VAL A 280 26.89 -10.29 -21.91
N GLY A 281 27.33 -9.31 -22.71
CA GLY A 281 27.41 -9.40 -24.17
C GLY A 281 28.75 -9.90 -24.74
N THR A 282 29.69 -10.33 -23.90
CA THR A 282 30.99 -10.93 -24.25
C THR A 282 31.09 -12.35 -23.73
#